data_AF-A0A7S2H7S5-F1
#
_entry.id   AF-A0A7S2H7S5-F1
#
_cell.length_a   1.000
_cell.length_b   1.000
_cell.length_c   1.000
_cell.angle_alpha   90.00
_cell.angle_beta   90.00
_cell.angle_gamma   90.00
#
_symmetry.space_group_name_H-M   'P 1'
#
loop_
_entity.id
_entity.type
_entity.pdbx_description
1 polymer ?
#
loop_
_entity_poly.entity_id
_entity_poly.type
_entity_poly.pdbx_seq_one_letter_code
_entity_poly.pdbx_strand_id
1 'polypeptide(L)'
;HWLLREPKLDLKAFNEAQLRLKGNALFCEKSLEGRAQQALIQQLFPRDMWLWQPTLDQVNRLTLGQSRKAVQAQLGGLGGMRLDIAATAAAAGGLPASGGVSGLAHEEGE
;
A
#
# COMPACT_ATOMS: atom_id res chain seq x y z
N HIS A 1 -3.76 14.93 -13.50
CA HIS A 1 -3.48 13.58 -14.02
C HIS A 1 -2.15 13.06 -13.48
N TRP A 2 -2.16 12.36 -12.35
CA TRP A 2 -1.01 11.63 -11.79
C TRP A 2 -1.35 10.12 -11.71
N LEU A 3 -0.39 9.27 -11.33
CA LEU A 3 -0.54 7.82 -11.02
C LEU A 3 -0.62 6.82 -12.20
N LEU A 4 0.26 6.93 -13.22
CA LEU A 4 0.45 5.92 -14.30
C LEU A 4 1.95 5.74 -14.74
N ARG A 5 2.90 5.48 -13.81
CA ARG A 5 4.27 4.94 -14.15
C ARG A 5 4.29 3.41 -13.94
N GLU A 6 5.28 2.65 -13.45
CA GLU A 6 5.27 1.15 -13.48
C GLU A 6 5.47 0.43 -12.12
N PRO A 7 4.68 -0.62 -11.70
CA PRO A 7 4.62 -1.07 -10.29
C PRO A 7 5.93 -1.67 -9.76
N LYS A 8 6.67 -0.87 -8.98
CA LYS A 8 7.94 -1.24 -8.34
C LYS A 8 7.75 -2.16 -7.12
N LEU A 9 7.46 -3.43 -7.43
CA LEU A 9 7.40 -4.53 -6.46
C LEU A 9 8.81 -4.96 -6.03
N ASP A 10 9.42 -4.14 -5.19
CA ASP A 10 10.67 -4.35 -4.47
C ASP A 10 10.51 -5.26 -3.24
N LEU A 11 11.55 -6.03 -2.93
CA LEU A 11 11.59 -6.96 -1.80
C LEU A 11 11.60 -6.23 -0.45
N LYS A 12 12.30 -5.08 -0.33
CA LYS A 12 12.32 -4.31 0.92
C LYS A 12 10.92 -3.78 1.24
N ALA A 13 10.28 -3.10 0.29
CA ALA A 13 8.94 -2.57 0.45
C ALA A 13 7.89 -3.69 0.70
N PHE A 14 8.05 -4.86 0.07
CA PHE A 14 7.23 -6.03 0.38
C PHE A 14 7.39 -6.51 1.82
N ASN A 15 8.62 -6.63 2.33
CA ASN A 15 8.88 -7.05 3.70
C ASN A 15 8.30 -6.06 4.72
N GLU A 16 8.42 -4.76 4.47
CA GLU A 16 7.83 -3.69 5.30
C GLU A 16 6.28 -3.76 5.31
N ALA A 17 5.66 -3.98 4.16
CA ALA A 17 4.22 -4.16 4.05
C ALA A 17 3.74 -5.46 4.74
N GLN A 18 4.46 -6.57 4.55
CA GLN A 18 4.15 -7.85 5.19
C GLN A 18 4.29 -7.75 6.72
N LEU A 19 5.30 -7.05 7.24
CA LEU A 19 5.48 -6.82 8.68
C LEU A 19 4.30 -6.02 9.28
N ARG A 20 3.83 -4.97 8.59
CA ARG A 20 2.64 -4.21 9.00
C ARG A 20 1.39 -5.09 9.04
N LEU A 21 1.16 -5.91 8.01
CA LEU A 21 0.04 -6.85 7.97
C LEU A 21 0.12 -7.90 9.09
N LYS A 22 1.32 -8.40 9.45
CA LYS A 22 1.50 -9.30 10.60
C LYS A 22 1.16 -8.62 11.92
N GLY A 23 1.51 -7.34 12.08
CA GLY A 23 1.10 -6.53 13.24
C GLY A 23 -0.42 -6.43 13.38
N ASN A 24 -1.13 -6.08 12.30
CA ASN A 24 -2.58 -5.97 12.29
C ASN A 24 -3.27 -7.33 12.54
N ALA A 25 -2.83 -8.41 11.88
CA ALA A 25 -3.36 -9.75 12.10
C ALA A 25 -3.16 -10.21 13.55
N LEU A 26 -1.97 -9.98 14.11
CA LEU A 26 -1.65 -10.33 15.50
C LEU A 26 -2.46 -9.50 16.52
N PHE A 27 -2.76 -8.23 16.22
CA PHE A 27 -3.71 -7.44 17.01
C PHE A 27 -5.13 -8.05 16.94
N CYS A 28 -5.59 -8.44 15.75
CA CYS A 28 -6.93 -9.00 15.56
C CYS A 28 -7.10 -10.39 16.20
N GLU A 29 -6.06 -11.22 16.22
CA GLU A 29 -6.08 -12.54 16.86
C GLU A 29 -6.00 -12.48 18.40
N LYS A 30 -5.29 -11.48 18.95
CA LYS A 30 -5.04 -11.36 20.40
C LYS A 30 -6.01 -10.45 21.14
N SER A 31 -6.54 -9.41 20.51
CA SER A 31 -7.54 -8.52 21.13
C SER A 31 -8.92 -9.18 21.19
N LEU A 32 -9.71 -8.83 22.20
CA LEU A 32 -11.13 -9.23 22.24
C LEU A 32 -11.95 -8.45 21.20
N GLU A 33 -11.66 -7.16 21.06
CA GLU A 33 -12.27 -6.24 20.09
C GLU A 33 -12.10 -6.72 18.64
N GLY A 34 -10.85 -6.99 18.20
CA GLY A 34 -10.57 -7.42 16.83
C GLY A 34 -11.20 -8.77 16.48
N ARG A 35 -11.26 -9.71 17.43
CA ARG A 35 -11.99 -10.98 17.25
C ARG A 35 -13.50 -10.78 17.16
N ALA A 36 -14.08 -9.92 18.00
CA ALA A 36 -15.51 -9.60 17.95
C ALA A 36 -15.88 -8.90 16.63
N GLN A 37 -15.07 -7.94 16.18
CA GLN A 37 -15.25 -7.24 14.91
C GLN A 37 -15.13 -8.19 13.71
N GLN A 38 -14.12 -9.05 13.68
CA GLN A 38 -13.94 -10.06 12.63
C GLN A 38 -15.12 -11.04 12.58
N ALA A 39 -15.59 -11.54 13.73
CA ALA A 39 -16.74 -12.43 13.80
C ALA A 39 -18.03 -11.74 13.31
N LEU A 40 -18.24 -10.47 13.67
CA LEU A 40 -19.37 -9.67 13.22
C LEU A 40 -19.33 -9.41 11.70
N ILE A 41 -18.16 -9.12 11.13
CA ILE A 41 -17.97 -8.99 9.67
C ILE A 41 -18.29 -10.32 8.97
N GLN A 42 -17.83 -11.45 9.51
CA GLN A 42 -18.10 -12.78 8.96
C GLN A 42 -19.59 -13.18 9.05
N GLN A 43 -20.31 -12.72 10.07
CA GLN A 43 -21.75 -12.95 10.21
C GLN A 43 -22.59 -12.06 9.28
N LEU A 44 -22.21 -10.79 9.10
CA LEU A 44 -22.90 -9.86 8.19
C LEU A 44 -22.62 -10.17 6.72
N PHE A 45 -21.38 -10.59 6.40
CA PHE A 45 -20.91 -10.80 5.04
C PHE A 45 -20.28 -12.21 4.85
N PRO A 46 -21.07 -13.28 5.02
CA PRO A 46 -20.56 -14.66 5.01
C PRO A 46 -20.13 -15.18 3.63
N ARG A 47 -20.34 -14.41 2.55
CA ARG A 47 -19.92 -14.74 1.18
C ARG A 47 -18.77 -13.87 0.68
N ASP A 48 -18.52 -12.73 1.31
CA ASP A 48 -17.55 -11.73 0.88
C ASP A 48 -16.24 -11.89 1.64
N MET A 49 -15.54 -13.00 1.35
CA MET A 49 -14.24 -13.33 1.97
C MET A 49 -13.17 -12.23 1.78
N TRP A 50 -13.37 -11.29 0.86
CA TRP A 50 -12.51 -10.14 0.62
C TRP A 50 -12.66 -9.01 1.65
N LEU A 51 -13.74 -9.02 2.45
CA LEU A 51 -13.96 -8.12 3.59
C LEU A 51 -13.35 -8.65 4.90
N TRP A 52 -13.01 -9.94 4.95
CA TRP A 52 -12.51 -10.59 6.17
C TRP A 52 -11.03 -10.24 6.36
N GLN A 53 -10.61 -9.87 7.58
CA GLN A 53 -9.18 -9.64 7.84
C GLN A 53 -8.37 -10.94 7.71
N PRO A 54 -7.15 -10.90 7.13
CA PRO A 54 -6.33 -12.08 6.93
C PRO A 54 -5.73 -12.58 8.25
N THR A 55 -5.58 -13.90 8.39
CA THR A 55 -4.93 -14.51 9.55
C THR A 55 -3.40 -14.35 9.49
N LEU A 56 -2.74 -14.45 10.65
CA LEU A 56 -1.29 -14.35 10.74
C LEU A 56 -0.57 -15.42 9.89
N ASP A 57 -1.15 -16.63 9.80
CA ASP A 57 -0.68 -17.70 8.92
C ASP A 57 -0.80 -17.34 7.43
N GLN A 58 -1.94 -16.77 6.99
CA GLN A 58 -2.13 -16.30 5.61
C GLN A 58 -1.11 -15.20 5.24
N VAL A 59 -0.87 -14.24 6.14
CA VAL A 59 0.13 -13.18 5.94
C VAL A 59 1.55 -13.77 5.93
N ASN A 60 1.85 -14.79 6.75
CA ASN A 60 3.15 -15.47 6.74
C ASN A 60 3.42 -16.26 5.45
N ARG A 61 2.39 -16.88 4.86
CA ARG A 61 2.50 -17.65 3.60
C ARG A 61 2.56 -16.78 2.34
N LEU A 62 2.17 -15.50 2.43
CA LEU A 62 2.22 -14.56 1.31
C LEU A 62 3.66 -14.33 0.83
N THR A 63 3.88 -14.41 -0.47
CA THR A 63 5.17 -14.17 -1.13
C THR A 63 5.10 -13.03 -2.13
N LEU A 64 6.23 -12.35 -2.35
CA LEU A 64 6.38 -11.32 -3.39
C LEU A 64 5.97 -11.81 -4.79
N GLY A 65 6.20 -13.09 -5.11
CA GLY A 65 5.79 -13.70 -6.37
C GLY A 65 4.27 -13.82 -6.53
N GLN A 66 3.55 -14.18 -5.46
CA GLN A 66 2.08 -14.19 -5.45
C GLN A 66 1.53 -12.76 -5.55
N SER A 67 2.06 -11.83 -4.76
CA SER A 67 1.67 -10.40 -4.83
C SER A 67 1.87 -9.82 -6.23
N ARG A 68 2.98 -10.14 -6.90
CA ARG A 68 3.24 -9.73 -8.28
C ARG A 68 2.22 -10.30 -9.26
N LYS A 69 1.89 -11.59 -9.16
CA LYS A 69 0.85 -12.20 -10.01
C LYS A 69 -0.53 -11.62 -9.74
N ALA A 70 -0.89 -11.34 -8.49
CA ALA A 70 -2.17 -10.75 -8.12
C ALA A 70 -2.34 -9.33 -8.70
N VAL A 71 -1.31 -8.48 -8.56
CA VAL A 71 -1.27 -7.15 -9.20
C VAL A 71 -1.35 -7.29 -10.72
N GLN A 72 -0.53 -8.15 -11.34
CA GLN A 72 -0.57 -8.35 -12.79
C GLN A 72 -1.92 -8.85 -13.30
N ALA A 73 -2.65 -9.68 -12.54
CA ALA A 73 -3.99 -10.12 -12.89
C ALA A 73 -5.03 -9.00 -12.79
N GLN A 74 -4.97 -8.16 -11.75
CA GLN A 74 -5.86 -7.00 -11.60
C GLN A 74 -5.59 -5.91 -12.65
N LEU A 75 -4.35 -5.76 -13.10
CA LEU A 75 -3.95 -4.77 -14.10
C LEU A 75 -4.02 -5.29 -15.54
N GLY A 76 -4.07 -6.60 -15.76
CA GLY A 76 -3.95 -7.22 -17.08
C GLY A 76 -5.05 -6.87 -18.09
N GLY A 77 -6.21 -6.39 -17.63
CA GLY A 77 -7.25 -5.84 -18.50
C GLY A 77 -6.92 -4.46 -19.10
N LEU A 78 -5.93 -3.75 -18.54
CA LEU A 78 -5.54 -2.41 -18.95
C LEU A 78 -4.25 -2.47 -19.81
N GLY A 79 -4.33 -3.08 -20.99
CA GLY A 79 -3.19 -3.36 -21.89
C GLY A 79 -2.35 -2.16 -22.40
N GLY A 80 -2.58 -0.95 -21.90
CA GLY A 80 -1.75 0.24 -22.11
C GLY A 80 -1.46 1.05 -20.82
N MET A 81 -1.94 0.66 -19.64
CA MET A 81 -1.66 1.35 -18.38
C MET A 81 -0.58 0.66 -17.57
N ARG A 82 0.59 1.28 -17.54
CA ARG A 82 1.59 1.08 -16.50
C ARG A 82 1.01 1.71 -15.19
N LEU A 83 1.17 1.07 -14.02
CA LEU A 83 0.73 1.61 -12.71
C LEU A 83 1.80 1.53 -11.58
N ASP A 84 2.67 2.55 -11.43
CA ASP A 84 3.65 2.69 -10.33
C ASP A 84 2.93 2.91 -9.00
N ILE A 85 3.02 1.94 -8.10
CA ILE A 85 2.76 2.13 -6.68
C ILE A 85 4.13 2.15 -5.98
N ALA A 86 4.61 3.35 -5.67
CA ALA A 86 5.74 3.51 -4.77
C ALA A 86 5.26 3.23 -3.34
N ALA A 87 5.52 2.02 -2.84
CA ALA A 87 5.19 1.62 -1.48
C ALA A 87 6.15 2.24 -0.44
N THR A 88 6.19 3.58 -0.41
CA THR A 88 7.02 4.37 0.51
C THR A 88 6.43 4.34 1.92
N ALA A 89 7.01 3.52 2.78
CA ALA A 89 6.59 3.32 4.16
C ALA A 89 6.95 4.49 5.12
N ALA A 90 7.08 5.73 4.64
CA ALA A 90 7.67 6.86 5.37
C ALA A 90 6.64 7.80 6.04
N ALA A 91 6.86 8.03 7.34
CA ALA A 91 6.47 9.13 8.22
C ALA A 91 5.26 10.04 7.89
N ALA A 92 4.41 10.24 8.89
CA ALA A 92 3.62 11.47 9.00
C ALA A 92 4.55 12.64 9.42
N GLY A 93 4.46 13.77 8.72
CA GLY A 93 5.15 15.02 9.05
C GLY A 93 5.94 15.64 7.89
N GLY A 94 5.69 16.92 7.60
CA GLY A 94 6.44 17.71 6.62
C GLY A 94 5.66 18.06 5.36
N LEU A 95 4.93 19.18 5.39
CA LEU A 95 4.49 19.88 4.18
C LEU A 95 5.71 20.56 3.53
N PRO A 96 6.03 20.30 2.24
CA PRO A 96 7.01 21.10 1.52
C PRO A 96 6.38 22.46 1.17
N ALA A 97 6.92 23.55 1.73
CA ALA A 97 6.49 24.89 1.39
C ALA A 97 6.86 25.23 -0.07
N SER A 98 5.88 25.66 -0.86
CA SER A 98 6.08 26.09 -2.24
C SER A 98 6.73 27.48 -2.31
N GLY A 99 7.87 27.62 -3.01
CA GLY A 99 8.53 28.94 -3.12
C GLY A 99 9.81 29.02 -3.96
N GLY A 100 10.08 28.06 -4.86
CA GLY A 100 11.27 28.10 -5.72
C GLY A 100 10.97 28.73 -7.08
N VAL A 101 11.14 30.06 -7.21
CA VAL A 101 11.00 30.77 -8.48
C VAL A 101 12.38 30.97 -9.12
N SER A 102 12.58 30.47 -10.34
CA SER A 102 13.68 30.88 -11.21
C SER A 102 13.14 31.82 -12.29
N GLY A 103 13.63 33.06 -12.31
CA GLY A 103 13.40 34.05 -13.35
C GLY A 103 14.66 34.92 -13.48
N LEU A 104 15.09 35.20 -14.70
CA LEU A 104 16.30 35.97 -14.97
C LEU A 104 16.02 37.47 -14.94
N ALA A 105 17.00 38.25 -14.48
CA ALA A 105 17.23 39.63 -14.88
C ALA A 105 18.75 39.89 -14.92
N HIS A 106 19.17 40.92 -15.65
CA HIS A 106 20.55 41.35 -15.88
C HIS A 106 20.64 42.88 -15.60
N GLU A 107 21.80 43.50 -15.85
CA GLU A 107 22.11 44.92 -15.58
C GLU A 107 22.24 45.22 -14.06
N GLU A 108 23.37 45.68 -13.50
CA GLU A 108 24.26 46.85 -13.75
C GLU A 108 23.91 48.07 -12.87
N GLY A 109 24.94 48.77 -12.36
CA GLY A 109 24.82 50.04 -11.63
C GLY A 109 25.68 50.17 -10.37
N GLU A 110 26.80 50.90 -10.50
CA GLU A 110 27.66 51.53 -9.46
C GLU A 110 28.21 50.66 -8.29
#